data_AF-A0A248KJP4-F1
#
_entry.id   AF-A0A248KJP4-F1
#
_cell.length_a   1.000
_cell.length_b   1.000
_cell.length_c   1.000
_cell.angle_alpha   90.00
_cell.angle_beta   90.00
_cell.angle_gamma   90.00
#
_symmetry.space_group_name_H-M   'P 1'
#
loop_
_entity.id
_entity.type
_entity.pdbx_description
1 polymer ?
#
loop_
_entity_poly.entity_id
_entity_poly.type
_entity_poly.pdbx_seq_one_letter_code
_entity_poly.pdbx_strand_id
1 'polypeptide(L)'
;MDTLYYDKKETPWIGHPCEVQIDGELITVSYTSDDEKITYTGYAQSPGIYLLKGTDDCSATLYGFEKSKIMYGGWSYEAHRGLWKITLGQVD
;
A
#
# COMPACT_ATOMS: atom_id res chain seq x y z
N MET A 1 -13.13 -15.18 14.96
CA MET A 1 -13.78 -13.96 14.43
C MET A 1 -12.97 -12.81 14.95
N ASP A 2 -12.10 -12.26 14.11
CA ASP A 2 -11.19 -11.21 14.55
C ASP A 2 -11.89 -9.86 14.33
N THR A 3 -12.04 -9.10 15.41
CA THR A 3 -12.65 -7.77 15.36
C THR A 3 -11.51 -6.75 15.27
N LEU A 4 -11.42 -6.05 14.14
CA LEU A 4 -10.48 -4.95 13.95
C LEU A 4 -11.06 -3.70 14.61
N TYR A 5 -10.40 -3.23 15.67
CA TYR A 5 -10.69 -1.93 16.27
C TYR A 5 -9.80 -0.90 15.59
N TYR A 6 -10.38 -0.02 14.77
CA TYR A 6 -9.70 1.23 14.42
C TYR A 6 -9.56 2.04 15.71
N ASP A 7 -8.35 2.52 16.02
CA ASP A 7 -8.18 3.42 17.17
C ASP A 7 -9.01 4.68 16.88
N LYS A 8 -10.09 4.88 17.64
CA LYS A 8 -11.00 6.02 17.47
C LYS A 8 -10.31 7.38 17.64
N LYS A 9 -9.07 7.39 18.13
CA LYS A 9 -8.26 8.60 18.30
C LYS A 9 -7.58 9.06 17.01
N GLU A 10 -7.38 8.17 16.04
CA GLU A 10 -6.66 8.51 14.80
C GLU A 10 -7.62 8.63 13.63
N THR A 11 -7.52 9.75 12.90
CA THR A 11 -8.29 9.94 11.67
C THR A 11 -7.70 9.03 10.60
N PRO A 12 -8.52 8.26 9.86
CA PRO A 12 -8.01 7.42 8.81
C PRO A 12 -7.25 8.25 7.78
N TRP A 13 -6.07 7.77 7.40
CA TRP A 13 -5.23 8.44 6.41
C TRP A 13 -5.75 8.16 5.00
N ILE A 14 -6.73 8.96 4.56
CA ILE A 14 -7.43 8.79 3.28
C ILE A 14 -6.82 9.72 2.23
N GLY A 15 -6.53 9.18 1.04
CA GLY A 15 -6.15 9.99 -0.12
C GLY A 15 -4.76 10.58 -0.07
N HIS A 16 -3.85 10.02 0.75
CA HIS A 16 -2.47 10.48 0.79
C HIS A 16 -1.79 10.27 -0.58
N PRO A 17 -1.12 11.29 -1.14
CA PRO A 17 -0.39 11.15 -2.39
C PRO A 17 0.68 10.07 -2.29
N CYS A 18 0.73 9.21 -3.30
CA CYS A 18 1.78 8.22 -3.46
C CYS A 18 2.11 8.05 -4.94
N GLU A 19 3.32 7.60 -5.22
CA GLU A 19 3.77 7.17 -6.53
C GLU A 19 3.69 5.65 -6.60
N VAL A 20 3.09 5.13 -7.68
CA VAL A 20 3.07 3.69 -7.97
C VAL A 20 3.72 3.47 -9.32
N GLN A 21 4.76 2.62 -9.35
CA GLN A 21 5.44 2.17 -10.54
C GLN A 21 5.29 0.65 -10.67
N ILE A 22 4.95 0.18 -11.86
CA ILE A 22 4.85 -1.25 -12.18
C ILE A 22 5.74 -1.51 -13.39
N ASP A 23 6.77 -2.34 -13.20
CA ASP A 23 7.71 -2.77 -14.24
C ASP A 23 7.68 -4.30 -14.33
N GLY A 24 6.95 -4.82 -15.32
CA GLY A 24 6.64 -6.25 -15.41
C GLY A 24 5.91 -6.74 -14.16
N GLU A 25 6.52 -7.69 -13.45
CA GLU A 25 5.98 -8.28 -12.22
C GLU A 25 6.40 -7.52 -10.95
N LEU A 26 7.28 -6.53 -11.06
CA LEU A 26 7.75 -5.73 -9.93
C LEU A 26 6.84 -4.51 -9.74
N ILE A 27 6.34 -4.33 -8.52
CA ILE A 27 5.65 -3.11 -8.09
C ILE A 27 6.50 -2.35 -7.09
N THR A 28 6.51 -1.03 -7.23
CA THR A 28 7.07 -0.09 -6.26
C THR A 28 6.01 0.95 -5.90
N VAL A 29 5.76 1.13 -4.61
CA VAL A 29 4.89 2.17 -4.05
C VAL A 29 5.73 3.05 -3.16
N SER A 30 5.67 4.37 -3.33
CA SER A 30 6.37 5.29 -2.45
C SER A 30 5.55 6.52 -2.08
N TYR A 31 5.76 7.02 -0.88
CA TYR A 31 5.16 8.26 -0.39
C TYR A 31 6.14 8.98 0.53
N THR A 32 5.92 10.27 0.73
CA THR A 32 6.67 11.07 1.71
C THR A 32 5.87 11.16 3.00
N SER A 33 6.54 10.89 4.12
CA SER A 33 6.04 11.07 5.48
C SER A 33 7.16 11.70 6.31
N ASP A 34 6.87 12.78 7.04
CA ASP A 34 7.86 13.49 7.87
C ASP A 34 9.18 13.78 7.15
N ASP A 35 9.10 14.24 5.89
CA ASP A 35 10.23 14.51 4.98
C ASP A 35 11.07 13.29 4.55
N GLU A 36 10.69 12.08 4.98
CA GLU A 36 11.32 10.83 4.56
C GLU A 36 10.52 10.14 3.45
N LYS A 37 11.23 9.63 2.43
CA LYS A 37 10.62 8.82 1.37
C LYS A 37 10.54 7.37 1.83
N ILE A 38 9.33 6.89 2.11
CA ILE A 38 9.08 5.48 2.39
C ILE A 38 8.78 4.76 1.08
N THR A 39 9.45 3.63 0.85
CA THR A 39 9.29 2.84 -0.39
C THR A 39 8.98 1.39 -0.07
N TYR A 40 7.97 0.85 -0.73
CA TYR A 40 7.55 -0.55 -0.67
C TYR A 40 7.75 -1.19 -2.02
N THR A 41 8.46 -2.32 -2.06
CA THR A 41 8.74 -3.03 -3.31
C THR A 41 8.39 -4.51 -3.18
N GLY A 42 7.84 -5.09 -4.25
CA GLY A 42 7.39 -6.48 -4.23
C GLY A 42 7.21 -7.08 -5.62
N TYR A 43 7.39 -8.39 -5.74
CA TYR A 43 7.04 -9.13 -6.95
C TYR A 43 5.63 -9.70 -6.85
N ALA A 44 4.94 -9.77 -7.98
CA ALA A 44 3.66 -10.44 -8.07
C ALA A 44 3.81 -11.93 -7.69
N GLN A 45 2.90 -12.42 -6.84
CA GLN A 45 2.77 -13.83 -6.51
C GLN A 45 1.78 -14.53 -7.45
N SER A 46 0.86 -13.75 -8.01
CA SER A 46 -0.07 -14.12 -9.08
C SER A 46 -0.56 -12.81 -9.73
N PRO A 47 -1.22 -12.85 -10.90
CA PRO A 47 -1.66 -11.63 -11.58
C PRO A 47 -2.48 -10.71 -10.67
N GLY A 48 -1.96 -9.50 -10.44
CA GLY A 48 -2.60 -8.49 -9.59
C GLY A 48 -2.44 -8.69 -8.08
N ILE A 49 -1.68 -9.68 -7.61
CA ILE A 49 -1.44 -9.94 -6.18
C ILE A 49 0.04 -9.75 -5.87
N TYR A 50 0.37 -8.78 -5.02
CA TYR A 50 1.73 -8.40 -4.69
C TYR A 50 1.98 -8.54 -3.19
N LEU A 51 3.16 -9.06 -2.83
CA LEU A 51 3.70 -9.01 -1.47
C LEU A 51 4.85 -8.01 -1.48
N LEU A 52 4.77 -6.97 -0.65
CA LEU A 52 5.70 -5.86 -0.62
C LEU A 52 6.45 -5.82 0.71
N LYS A 53 7.70 -5.38 0.64
CA LYS A 53 8.53 -5.04 1.80
C LYS A 53 8.89 -3.56 1.73
N GLY A 54 8.62 -2.85 2.82
CA GLY A 54 8.95 -1.44 3.02
C GLY A 54 10.38 -1.23 3.48
N THR A 55 10.94 -0.06 3.17
CA THR A 55 12.23 0.43 3.70
C THR A 55 12.19 0.69 5.21
N ASP A 56 11.00 0.83 5.77
CA ASP A 56 10.64 1.00 7.18
C ASP A 56 10.45 -0.35 7.91
N ASP A 57 10.89 -1.46 7.31
CA ASP A 57 10.63 -2.82 7.77
C ASP A 57 9.15 -3.26 7.79
N CYS A 58 8.23 -2.43 7.29
CA CYS A 58 6.83 -2.79 7.17
C CYS A 58 6.62 -3.86 6.08
N SER A 59 5.70 -4.79 6.32
CA SER A 59 5.24 -5.75 5.31
C SER A 59 3.87 -5.33 4.82
N ALA A 60 3.66 -5.35 3.51
CA ALA A 60 2.39 -4.99 2.91
C ALA A 60 1.95 -5.97 1.82
N THR A 61 0.66 -5.96 1.53
CA THR A 61 0.07 -6.69 0.41
C THR A 61 -0.75 -5.72 -0.43
N LEU A 62 -0.75 -5.92 -1.75
CA LEU A 62 -1.62 -5.19 -2.67
C LEU A 62 -2.31 -6.16 -3.62
N TYR A 63 -3.58 -5.87 -3.86
CA TYR A 63 -4.48 -6.61 -4.72
C TYR A 63 -5.10 -5.63 -5.71
N GLY A 64 -4.90 -5.89 -6.98
CA GLY A 64 -5.50 -5.18 -8.10
C GLY A 64 -6.10 -6.18 -9.09
N PHE A 65 -6.91 -5.67 -9.99
CA PHE A 65 -7.44 -6.43 -11.12
C PHE A 65 -7.00 -5.71 -12.40
N GLU A 66 -6.69 -6.44 -13.46
CA GLU A 66 -6.07 -5.92 -14.69
C GLU A 66 -6.76 -4.68 -15.30
N LYS A 67 -8.08 -4.52 -15.09
CA LYS A 67 -8.88 -3.41 -15.62
C LYS A 67 -9.27 -2.37 -14.57
N SER A 68 -8.86 -2.57 -13.32
CA SER A 68 -9.16 -1.67 -12.22
C SER A 68 -8.08 -0.62 -12.11
N LYS A 69 -8.50 0.64 -12.00
CA LYS A 69 -7.61 1.72 -11.54
C LYS A 69 -7.49 1.77 -10.02
N ILE A 70 -8.07 0.82 -9.30
CA ILE A 70 -8.02 0.78 -7.84
C ILE A 70 -7.29 -0.47 -7.39
N MET A 71 -6.32 -0.28 -6.51
CA MET A 71 -5.65 -1.34 -5.75
C MET A 71 -6.03 -1.23 -4.28
N TYR A 72 -6.25 -2.39 -3.65
CA TYR A 72 -6.53 -2.51 -2.22
C TYR A 72 -5.43 -3.30 -1.55
N GLY A 73 -5.13 -2.99 -0.31
CA GLY A 73 -4.04 -3.65 0.39
C GLY A 73 -4.13 -3.55 1.88
N GLY A 74 -3.24 -4.26 2.54
CA GLY A 74 -3.01 -4.12 3.97
C GLY A 74 -1.53 -3.97 4.24
N TRP A 75 -1.19 -3.31 5.33
CA TRP A 75 0.18 -3.23 5.82
C TRP A 75 0.22 -3.59 7.30
N SER A 76 1.37 -4.05 7.76
CA SER A 76 1.64 -4.37 9.15
C SER A 76 3.06 -3.98 9.52
N TYR A 77 3.19 -3.22 10.60
CA TYR A 77 4.47 -2.84 11.20
C TYR A 77 4.35 -2.99 12.71
N GLU A 78 5.13 -3.90 13.29
CA GLU A 78 5.03 -4.27 14.71
C GLU A 78 3.58 -4.57 15.15
N ALA A 79 3.03 -3.80 16.09
CA ALA A 79 1.66 -3.91 16.58
C ALA A 79 0.63 -3.16 15.70
N HIS A 80 1.11 -2.33 14.77
CA HIS A 80 0.28 -1.48 13.92
C HIS A 80 -0.09 -2.18 12.62
N ARG A 81 -1.32 -1.92 12.16
CA ARG A 81 -1.86 -2.46 10.93
C ARG A 81 -2.77 -1.42 10.29
N GLY A 82 -2.80 -1.41 8.98
CA GLY A 82 -3.70 -0.53 8.24
C GLY A 82 -4.12 -1.11 6.90
N LEU A 83 -4.98 -0.35 6.23
CA LEU A 83 -5.51 -0.69 4.92
C LEU A 83 -5.13 0.40 3.93
N TRP A 84 -4.77 -0.03 2.72
CA TRP A 84 -4.56 0.85 1.59
C TRP A 84 -5.72 0.74 0.61
N LYS A 85 -6.10 1.90 0.07
CA LYS A 85 -6.91 2.03 -1.14
C LYS A 85 -6.20 3.05 -2.03
N ILE A 86 -5.54 2.56 -3.07
CA ILE A 86 -4.77 3.39 -4.00
C ILE A 86 -5.56 3.50 -5.30
N THR A 87 -5.74 4.72 -5.79
CA THR A 87 -6.33 4.96 -7.11
C THR A 87 -5.22 5.34 -8.08
N LEU A 88 -4.95 4.47 -9.05
CA LEU A 88 -4.00 4.65 -10.13
C LEU A 88 -4.55 5.66 -11.14
N GLY A 89 -3.75 6.67 -11.45
CA GLY A 89 -4.10 7.75 -12.36
C GLY A 89 -3.04 8.84 -12.27
N GLN A 90 -3.04 9.74 -13.24
CA GLN A 90 -2.19 10.91 -13.18
C GLN A 90 -2.73 11.85 -12.09
N VAL A 91 -1.84 12.38 -11.25
CA VAL A 91 -2.17 13.54 -10.42
C VAL A 91 -2.34 14.70 -11.41
N ASP A 92 -3.55 15.23 -11.53
CA ASP A 92 -3.82 16.45 -12.30
C ASP A 92 -3.09 17.66 -11.70
#